data_AF-A0A1W2EY35-F1
#
_entry.id   AF-A0A1W2EY35-F1
#
_cell.length_a   1.000
_cell.length_b   1.000
_cell.length_c   1.000
_cell.angle_alpha   90.00
_cell.angle_beta   90.00
_cell.angle_gamma   90.00
#
_symmetry.space_group_name_H-M   'P 1'
#
loop_
_entity.id
_entity.type
_entity.pdbx_description
1 polymer ?
#
loop_
_entity_poly.entity_id
_entity_poly.type
_entity_poly.pdbx_seq_one_letter_code
_entity_poly.pdbx_strand_id
1 'polypeptide(L)'
;MLEKNESVIRDYFRIFGMTLTQALVVTIFGVVAAIGNMALKLPLHIPGHRGLFIMLALTACCIMIKKPGAGTLAGFIGGFVTVFVAPGAKGIFAFWDFLLPGVVMDVFVSVIPISVSKWYMIGIAAGLAHLSRLLASYIFGVILNLPMAFLSLGLSVVLVSHLLSGFAGGVIAYFACERVAFLRQISQKCK
;
A
#
# COMPACT_ATOMS: atom_id res chain seq x y z
N MET A 1 5.32 39.16 -1.21
CA MET A 1 6.16 38.26 -2.04
C MET A 1 5.94 36.78 -1.76
N LEU A 2 5.58 36.37 -0.52
CA LEU A 2 5.36 34.95 -0.19
C LEU A 2 4.06 34.35 -0.76
N GLU A 3 2.97 35.12 -0.87
CA GLU A 3 1.69 34.63 -1.44
C GLU A 3 1.78 34.23 -2.92
N LYS A 4 2.62 34.92 -3.70
CA LYS A 4 2.80 34.65 -5.14
C LYS A 4 3.54 33.33 -5.40
N ASN A 5 4.30 32.83 -4.42
CA ASN A 5 5.04 31.59 -4.55
C ASN A 5 4.17 30.37 -4.20
N GLU A 6 3.21 30.53 -3.26
CA GLU A 6 2.26 29.47 -2.92
C GLU A 6 1.30 29.14 -4.06
N SER A 7 0.87 30.13 -4.85
CA SER A 7 0.03 29.88 -6.03
C SER A 7 0.79 29.14 -7.14
N VAL A 8 2.05 29.51 -7.38
CA VAL A 8 2.91 28.86 -8.38
C VAL A 8 3.22 27.41 -8.02
N ILE A 9 3.48 27.11 -6.74
CA ILE A 9 3.70 25.72 -6.27
C ILE A 9 2.40 24.90 -6.37
N ARG A 10 1.24 25.53 -6.11
CA ARG A 10 -0.07 24.89 -6.18
C ARG A 10 -0.48 24.48 -7.60
N ASP A 11 -0.07 25.26 -8.61
CA ASP A 11 -0.42 25.03 -10.01
C ASP A 11 0.55 24.07 -10.73
N TYR A 12 1.82 23.99 -10.32
CA TYR A 12 2.83 23.19 -11.03
C TYR A 12 2.84 21.69 -10.68
N PHE A 13 2.38 21.29 -9.49
CA PHE A 13 2.44 19.89 -9.05
C PHE A 13 1.12 19.13 -9.24
N ARG A 14 0.58 19.11 -10.47
CA ARG A 14 -0.58 18.29 -10.83
C ARG A 14 -0.17 16.90 -11.35
N ILE A 15 0.68 16.19 -10.62
CA ILE A 15 0.90 14.76 -10.91
C ILE A 15 -0.36 14.01 -10.43
N PHE A 16 -1.06 13.33 -11.35
CA PHE A 16 -2.36 12.66 -11.13
C PHE A 16 -3.48 13.55 -10.56
N GLY A 17 -3.38 14.88 -10.71
CA GLY A 17 -4.39 15.82 -10.19
C GLY A 17 -4.43 15.92 -8.66
N MET A 18 -3.40 15.46 -7.95
CA MET A 18 -3.26 15.59 -6.49
C MET A 18 -2.83 17.01 -6.08
N THR A 19 -3.20 17.44 -4.87
CA THR A 19 -2.66 18.68 -4.28
C THR A 19 -1.33 18.39 -3.57
N LEU A 20 -0.53 19.43 -3.28
CA LEU A 20 0.74 19.27 -2.55
C LEU A 20 0.55 18.54 -1.20
N THR A 21 -0.48 18.92 -0.43
CA THR A 21 -0.78 18.25 0.84
C THR A 21 -1.09 16.77 0.66
N GLN A 22 -1.80 16.41 -0.42
CA GLN A 22 -2.08 15.02 -0.75
C GLN A 22 -0.80 14.27 -1.11
N ALA A 23 0.09 14.87 -1.90
CA ALA A 23 1.39 14.27 -2.24
C ALA A 23 2.28 14.04 -1.00
N LEU A 24 2.28 14.98 -0.05
CA LEU A 24 3.00 14.82 1.23
C LEU A 24 2.41 13.65 2.05
N VAL A 25 1.09 13.55 2.14
CA VAL A 25 0.43 12.43 2.84
C VAL A 25 0.77 11.10 2.18
N VAL A 26 0.72 11.02 0.84
CA VAL A 26 1.11 9.82 0.07
C VAL A 26 2.56 9.42 0.37
N THR A 27 3.46 10.39 0.43
CA THR A 27 4.87 10.16 0.76
C THR A 27 5.03 9.59 2.16
N ILE A 28 4.34 10.16 3.16
CA ILE A 28 4.35 9.66 4.54
C ILE A 28 3.86 8.21 4.59
N PHE A 29 2.74 7.90 3.94
CA PHE A 29 2.22 6.53 3.90
C PHE A 29 3.17 5.54 3.21
N GLY A 30 3.83 5.96 2.12
CA GLY A 30 4.85 5.14 1.46
C GLY A 30 6.03 4.82 2.37
N VAL A 31 6.55 5.82 3.09
CA VAL A 31 7.63 5.65 4.07
C VAL A 31 7.19 4.77 5.24
N VAL A 32 5.99 4.99 5.79
CA VAL A 32 5.43 4.18 6.87
C VAL A 32 5.26 2.72 6.44
N ALA A 33 4.81 2.47 5.20
CA ALA A 33 4.72 1.11 4.67
C ALA A 33 6.09 0.42 4.65
N ALA A 34 7.13 1.13 4.20
CA ALA A 34 8.50 0.62 4.14
C ALA A 34 9.08 0.33 5.54
N ILE A 35 9.03 1.33 6.43
CA ILE A 35 9.56 1.20 7.80
C ILE A 35 8.78 0.16 8.59
N GLY A 36 7.45 0.14 8.46
CA GLY A 36 6.61 -0.83 9.14
C GLY A 36 6.90 -2.27 8.73
N ASN A 37 7.17 -2.52 7.45
CA ASN A 37 7.62 -3.84 6.98
C ASN A 37 8.97 -4.27 7.59
N MET A 38 9.83 -3.31 7.96
CA MET A 38 11.13 -3.58 8.60
C MET A 38 10.99 -3.79 10.11
N ALA A 39 10.22 -2.92 10.77
CA ALA A 39 10.09 -2.86 12.22
C ALA A 39 9.11 -3.92 12.77
N LEU A 40 7.98 -4.13 12.10
CA LEU A 40 6.94 -5.08 12.53
C LEU A 40 7.24 -6.47 11.98
N LYS A 41 8.27 -7.10 12.54
CA LYS A 41 8.49 -8.55 12.42
C LYS A 41 7.51 -9.27 13.34
N LEU A 42 6.22 -9.25 13.00
CA LEU A 42 5.21 -10.03 13.71
C LEU A 42 5.61 -11.52 13.66
N PRO A 43 5.84 -12.19 14.81
CA PRO A 43 6.23 -13.61 14.85
C PRO A 43 5.03 -14.54 14.59
N LEU A 44 4.20 -14.19 13.61
CA LEU A 44 3.15 -15.05 13.09
C LEU A 44 3.84 -16.08 12.21
N HIS A 45 3.84 -17.35 12.63
CA HIS A 45 4.40 -18.49 11.89
C HIS A 45 3.62 -18.83 10.60
N ILE A 46 2.97 -17.82 9.99
CA ILE A 46 2.12 -17.93 8.82
C ILE A 46 2.82 -17.24 7.64
N PRO A 47 2.94 -17.88 6.47
CA PRO A 47 3.52 -17.27 5.29
C PRO A 47 2.69 -16.04 4.84
N GLY A 48 3.35 -14.91 4.61
CA GLY A 48 2.70 -13.67 4.13
C GLY A 48 2.30 -12.65 5.22
N HIS A 49 2.53 -12.93 6.51
CA HIS A 49 2.18 -12.03 7.62
C HIS A 49 2.78 -10.61 7.49
N ARG A 50 3.99 -10.48 6.94
CA ARG A 50 4.65 -9.17 6.74
C ARG A 50 3.87 -8.25 5.80
N GLY A 51 3.10 -8.84 4.89
CA GLY A 51 2.32 -8.10 3.91
C GLY A 51 1.07 -7.42 4.47
N LEU A 52 0.62 -7.84 5.64
CA LEU A 52 -0.55 -7.25 6.31
C LEU A 52 -0.34 -5.74 6.54
N PHE A 53 0.82 -5.36 7.07
CA PHE A 53 1.11 -3.96 7.38
C PHE A 53 1.29 -3.10 6.13
N ILE A 54 1.92 -3.65 5.10
CA ILE A 54 2.08 -2.96 3.82
C ILE A 54 0.72 -2.68 3.21
N MET A 55 -0.18 -3.67 3.21
CA MET A 55 -1.54 -3.49 2.70
C MET A 55 -2.37 -2.55 3.54
N LEU A 56 -2.20 -2.57 4.86
CA LEU A 56 -2.84 -1.62 5.74
C LEU A 56 -2.45 -0.18 5.37
N ALA A 57 -1.16 0.10 5.23
CA ALA A 57 -0.65 1.44 4.91
C ALA A 57 -1.05 1.90 3.50
N LEU A 58 -0.88 1.05 2.48
CA LEU A 58 -1.23 1.39 1.10
C LEU A 58 -2.74 1.58 0.92
N THR A 59 -3.54 0.69 1.51
CA THR A 59 -5.01 0.79 1.43
C THR A 59 -5.52 2.03 2.16
N ALA A 60 -4.98 2.34 3.35
CA ALA A 60 -5.32 3.55 4.08
C ALA A 60 -5.00 4.81 3.26
N CYS A 61 -3.86 4.84 2.57
CA CYS A 61 -3.49 5.94 1.68
C CYS A 61 -4.54 6.14 0.57
N CYS A 62 -4.91 5.07 -0.13
CA CYS A 62 -5.93 5.11 -1.19
C CYS A 62 -7.30 5.59 -0.67
N ILE A 63 -7.71 5.16 0.53
CA ILE A 63 -8.98 5.58 1.17
C ILE A 63 -8.96 7.07 1.55
N MET A 64 -7.83 7.57 2.04
CA MET A 64 -7.74 8.97 2.49
C MET A 64 -7.67 9.95 1.31
N ILE A 65 -6.94 9.61 0.25
CA ILE A 65 -6.72 10.51 -0.88
C ILE A 65 -7.84 10.41 -1.92
N LYS A 66 -8.44 9.21 -2.10
CA LYS A 66 -9.54 8.95 -3.04
C LYS A 66 -9.26 9.40 -4.48
N LYS A 67 -7.99 9.35 -4.91
CA LYS A 67 -7.58 9.68 -6.29
C LYS A 67 -6.79 8.54 -6.91
N PRO A 68 -6.96 8.29 -8.21
CA PRO A 68 -6.09 7.37 -8.94
C PRO A 68 -4.66 7.91 -8.93
N GLY A 69 -3.68 7.04 -8.77
CA GLY A 69 -2.25 7.40 -8.69
C GLY A 69 -1.69 7.46 -7.26
N ALA A 70 -2.55 7.51 -6.25
CA ALA A 70 -2.12 7.59 -4.85
C ALA A 70 -1.45 6.30 -4.38
N GLY A 71 -2.02 5.14 -4.74
CA GLY A 71 -1.48 3.83 -4.39
C GLY A 71 -0.15 3.57 -5.08
N THR A 72 -0.05 3.88 -6.37
CA THR A 72 1.17 3.70 -7.16
C THR A 72 2.29 4.58 -6.64
N LEU A 73 2.00 5.86 -6.33
CA LEU A 73 3.01 6.78 -5.83
C LEU A 73 3.47 6.39 -4.42
N ALA A 74 2.55 5.97 -3.53
CA ALA A 74 2.91 5.42 -2.22
C ALA A 74 3.78 4.17 -2.35
N GLY A 75 3.40 3.25 -3.25
CA GLY A 75 4.14 2.02 -3.54
C GLY A 75 5.52 2.28 -4.12
N PHE A 76 5.64 3.26 -5.02
CA PHE A 76 6.92 3.70 -5.60
C PHE A 76 7.86 4.23 -4.51
N ILE A 77 7.38 5.13 -3.67
CA ILE A 77 8.16 5.73 -2.57
C ILE A 77 8.56 4.65 -1.56
N GLY A 78 7.61 3.81 -1.15
CA GLY A 78 7.88 2.71 -0.20
C GLY A 78 8.87 1.68 -0.75
N GLY A 79 8.75 1.35 -2.03
CA GLY A 79 9.71 0.49 -2.73
C GLY A 79 11.10 1.10 -2.76
N PHE A 80 11.21 2.38 -3.11
CA PHE A 80 12.49 3.09 -3.16
C PHE A 80 13.16 3.10 -1.79
N VAL A 81 12.43 3.52 -0.75
CA VAL A 81 12.93 3.50 0.65
C VAL A 81 13.39 2.09 1.06
N THR A 82 12.63 1.06 0.69
CA THR A 82 12.98 -0.32 1.03
C THR A 82 14.31 -0.77 0.42
N VAL A 83 14.56 -0.41 -0.85
CA VAL A 83 15.82 -0.75 -1.53
C VAL A 83 17.03 -0.17 -0.81
N PHE A 84 16.95 1.08 -0.34
CA PHE A 84 18.09 1.74 0.31
C PHE A 84 18.25 1.38 1.78
N VAL A 85 17.16 1.15 2.50
CA VAL A 85 17.21 0.98 3.97
C VAL A 85 17.27 -0.49 4.37
N ALA A 86 16.55 -1.38 3.70
CA ALA A 86 16.55 -2.80 4.03
C ALA A 86 16.33 -3.69 2.79
N PRO A 87 17.31 -3.76 1.87
CA PRO A 87 17.19 -4.56 0.65
C PRO A 87 16.97 -6.06 0.93
N GLY A 88 17.46 -6.57 2.07
CA GLY A 88 17.36 -7.98 2.44
C GLY A 88 17.96 -8.91 1.37
N ALA A 89 17.47 -10.16 1.31
CA ALA A 89 17.93 -11.16 0.34
C ALA A 89 17.48 -10.89 -1.11
N LYS A 90 16.48 -10.02 -1.31
CA LYS A 90 15.93 -9.68 -2.64
C LYS A 90 16.65 -8.50 -3.30
N GLY A 91 17.47 -7.73 -2.57
CA GLY A 91 18.19 -6.61 -3.15
C GLY A 91 17.25 -5.57 -3.78
N ILE A 92 17.58 -5.16 -5.01
CA ILE A 92 16.80 -4.17 -5.78
C ILE A 92 15.38 -4.65 -6.12
N PHE A 93 15.14 -5.97 -6.14
CA PHE A 93 13.82 -6.53 -6.45
C PHE A 93 12.80 -6.31 -5.33
N ALA A 94 13.25 -5.93 -4.13
CA ALA A 94 12.37 -5.51 -3.05
C ALA A 94 11.51 -4.27 -3.41
N PHE A 95 11.93 -3.49 -4.42
CA PHE A 95 11.13 -2.39 -4.97
C PHE A 95 9.75 -2.85 -5.48
N TRP A 96 9.71 -3.98 -6.21
CA TRP A 96 8.49 -4.48 -6.84
C TRP A 96 7.47 -5.01 -5.84
N ASP A 97 7.92 -5.41 -4.65
CA ASP A 97 7.06 -5.86 -3.56
C ASP A 97 6.11 -4.75 -3.08
N PHE A 98 6.43 -3.47 -3.32
CA PHE A 98 5.62 -2.32 -2.95
C PHE A 98 4.94 -1.66 -4.15
N LEU A 99 5.64 -1.58 -5.30
CA LEU A 99 5.10 -0.93 -6.48
C LEU A 99 3.89 -1.66 -7.04
N LEU A 100 3.95 -2.98 -7.22
CA LEU A 100 2.88 -3.76 -7.85
C LEU A 100 1.56 -3.72 -7.05
N PRO A 101 1.56 -3.96 -5.72
CA PRO A 101 0.41 -3.69 -4.89
C PRO A 101 -0.22 -2.31 -5.07
N GLY A 102 0.62 -1.26 -5.13
CA GLY A 102 0.17 0.11 -5.32
C GLY A 102 -0.53 0.33 -6.66
N VAL A 103 0.04 -0.22 -7.73
CA VAL A 103 -0.55 -0.18 -9.08
C VAL A 103 -1.89 -0.91 -9.11
N VAL A 104 -1.96 -2.12 -8.54
CA VAL A 104 -3.21 -2.89 -8.50
C VAL A 104 -4.27 -2.15 -7.71
N MET A 105 -3.92 -1.56 -6.56
CA MET A 105 -4.86 -0.75 -5.78
C MET A 105 -5.38 0.46 -6.55
N ASP A 106 -4.53 1.15 -7.32
CA ASP A 106 -4.97 2.28 -8.14
C ASP A 106 -5.92 1.86 -9.27
N VAL A 107 -5.72 0.69 -9.87
CA VAL A 107 -6.68 0.12 -10.82
C VAL A 107 -8.03 -0.07 -10.12
N PHE A 108 -8.04 -0.63 -8.90
CA PHE A 108 -9.27 -0.77 -8.12
C PHE A 108 -9.92 0.57 -7.76
N VAL A 109 -9.13 1.60 -7.40
CA VAL A 109 -9.65 2.96 -7.12
C VAL A 109 -10.29 3.57 -8.37
N SER A 110 -9.72 3.30 -9.54
CA SER A 110 -10.18 3.83 -10.82
C SER A 110 -11.48 3.16 -11.28
N VAL A 111 -11.63 1.86 -11.05
CA VAL A 111 -12.82 1.07 -11.43
C VAL A 111 -13.94 1.22 -10.40
N ILE A 112 -13.61 1.24 -9.11
CA ILE A 112 -14.56 1.31 -8.00
C ILE A 112 -14.20 2.54 -7.16
N PRO A 113 -15.04 3.60 -7.18
CA PRO A 113 -14.79 4.75 -6.35
C PRO A 113 -14.81 4.33 -4.87
N ILE A 114 -13.65 4.38 -4.22
CA ILE A 114 -13.49 3.95 -2.82
C ILE A 114 -14.47 4.68 -1.88
N SER A 115 -14.92 5.90 -2.24
CA SER A 115 -15.86 6.68 -1.44
C SER A 115 -17.24 6.05 -1.24
N VAL A 116 -17.63 5.08 -2.06
CA VAL A 116 -18.92 4.36 -1.94
C VAL A 116 -18.73 2.88 -1.62
N SER A 117 -17.49 2.46 -1.38
CA SER A 117 -17.12 1.05 -1.27
C SER A 117 -17.31 0.55 0.15
N LYS A 118 -17.99 -0.60 0.30
CA LYS A 118 -18.18 -1.27 1.59
C LYS A 118 -16.87 -1.95 2.03
N TRP A 119 -16.72 -2.18 3.34
CA TRP A 119 -15.52 -2.78 3.94
C TRP A 119 -15.03 -4.06 3.23
N TYR A 120 -15.95 -4.93 2.79
CA TYR A 120 -15.61 -6.19 2.11
C TYR A 120 -15.00 -5.98 0.72
N MET A 121 -15.43 -4.96 -0.02
CA MET A 121 -14.90 -4.68 -1.36
C MET A 121 -13.46 -4.18 -1.28
N ILE A 122 -13.19 -3.31 -0.31
CA ILE A 122 -11.84 -2.80 -0.02
C ILE A 122 -10.93 -3.92 0.46
N GLY A 123 -11.44 -4.82 1.31
CA GLY A 123 -10.72 -6.03 1.71
C GLY A 123 -10.35 -6.91 0.52
N ILE A 124 -11.31 -7.19 -0.39
CA ILE A 124 -11.04 -8.01 -1.58
C ILE A 124 -10.00 -7.33 -2.49
N ALA A 125 -10.11 -6.02 -2.72
CA ALA A 125 -9.15 -5.26 -3.50
C ALA A 125 -7.73 -5.34 -2.91
N ALA A 126 -7.60 -5.15 -1.58
CA ALA A 126 -6.32 -5.27 -0.88
C ALA A 126 -5.77 -6.71 -0.91
N GLY A 127 -6.63 -7.72 -0.80
CA GLY A 127 -6.27 -9.12 -0.96
C GLY A 127 -5.70 -9.42 -2.35
N LEU A 128 -6.37 -8.97 -3.41
CA LEU A 128 -5.92 -9.13 -4.80
C LEU A 128 -4.64 -8.36 -5.08
N ALA A 129 -4.52 -7.13 -4.55
CA ALA A 129 -3.28 -6.38 -4.61
C ALA A 129 -2.13 -7.15 -3.92
N HIS A 130 -2.41 -7.88 -2.84
CA HIS A 130 -1.37 -8.64 -2.15
C HIS A 130 -0.88 -9.86 -2.92
N LEU A 131 -1.76 -10.48 -3.69
CA LEU A 131 -1.37 -11.53 -4.61
C LEU A 131 -0.38 -11.05 -5.67
N SER A 132 -0.48 -9.78 -6.11
CA SER A 132 0.47 -9.23 -7.09
C SER A 132 1.92 -9.21 -6.56
N ARG A 133 2.12 -9.00 -5.26
CA ARG A 133 3.43 -9.10 -4.61
C ARG A 133 3.96 -10.53 -4.61
N LEU A 134 3.10 -11.50 -4.31
CA LEU A 134 3.46 -12.92 -4.37
C LEU A 134 3.88 -13.30 -5.80
N LEU A 135 3.13 -12.84 -6.80
CA LEU A 135 3.43 -13.07 -8.21
C LEU A 135 4.78 -12.45 -8.60
N ALA A 136 5.06 -11.22 -8.17
CA ALA A 136 6.37 -10.59 -8.37
C ALA A 136 7.50 -11.43 -7.76
N SER A 137 7.31 -11.85 -6.51
CA SER A 137 8.28 -12.67 -5.79
C SER A 137 8.52 -14.02 -6.46
N TYR A 138 7.48 -14.62 -7.04
CA TYR A 138 7.56 -15.87 -7.78
C TYR A 138 8.36 -15.69 -9.07
N ILE A 139 8.03 -14.68 -9.88
CA ILE A 139 8.72 -14.39 -11.15
C ILE A 139 10.22 -14.14 -10.91
N PHE A 140 10.55 -13.27 -9.95
CA PHE A 140 11.96 -13.00 -9.63
C PHE A 140 12.65 -14.20 -8.98
N GLY A 141 11.92 -15.01 -8.23
CA GLY A 141 12.41 -16.28 -7.69
C GLY A 141 12.86 -17.25 -8.79
N VAL A 142 12.10 -17.34 -9.90
CA VAL A 142 12.47 -18.14 -11.08
C VAL A 142 13.70 -17.56 -11.76
N ILE A 143 13.71 -16.26 -12.03
CA ILE A 143 14.80 -15.58 -12.77
C ILE A 143 16.15 -15.73 -12.03
N LEU A 144 16.13 -15.61 -10.70
CA LEU A 144 17.34 -15.67 -9.86
C LEU A 144 17.74 -17.10 -9.50
N ASN A 145 17.02 -18.12 -9.99
CA ASN A 145 17.22 -19.53 -9.63
C ASN A 145 17.29 -19.75 -8.10
N LEU A 146 16.50 -18.99 -7.34
CA LEU A 146 16.40 -19.19 -5.90
C LEU A 146 15.78 -20.57 -5.64
N PRO A 147 16.19 -21.29 -4.58
CA PRO A 147 15.61 -22.58 -4.22
C PRO A 147 14.13 -22.42 -3.86
N MET A 148 13.28 -22.49 -4.89
CA MET A 148 11.83 -22.26 -4.86
C MET A 148 11.05 -23.54 -4.52
N ALA A 149 11.73 -24.61 -4.11
CA ALA A 149 11.12 -25.88 -3.74
C ALA A 149 10.02 -25.73 -2.66
N PHE A 150 10.09 -24.69 -1.83
CA PHE A 150 9.07 -24.37 -0.83
C PHE A 150 7.85 -23.60 -1.39
N LEU A 151 7.98 -22.88 -2.52
CA LEU A 151 6.84 -22.21 -3.16
C LEU A 151 5.99 -23.18 -3.99
N SER A 152 6.57 -24.20 -4.62
CA SER A 152 5.81 -25.13 -5.47
C SER A 152 4.99 -26.15 -4.68
N LEU A 153 5.52 -26.67 -3.57
CA LEU A 153 4.83 -27.68 -2.74
C LEU A 153 3.72 -27.09 -1.84
N GLY A 154 3.73 -25.78 -1.58
CA GLY A 154 2.79 -25.09 -0.70
C GLY A 154 2.04 -23.91 -1.34
N LEU A 155 2.04 -23.80 -2.67
CA LEU A 155 1.56 -22.59 -3.37
C LEU A 155 0.13 -22.22 -3.00
N SER A 156 -0.76 -23.21 -2.85
CA SER A 156 -2.15 -23.01 -2.43
C SER A 156 -2.24 -22.39 -1.04
N VAL A 157 -1.49 -22.90 -0.07
CA VAL A 157 -1.45 -22.38 1.31
C VAL A 157 -0.87 -20.96 1.30
N VAL A 158 0.15 -20.69 0.49
CA VAL A 158 0.76 -19.36 0.37
C VAL A 158 -0.20 -18.36 -0.26
N LEU A 159 -0.93 -18.76 -1.32
CA LEU A 159 -1.95 -17.94 -1.97
C LEU A 159 -3.06 -17.56 -1.00
N VAL A 160 -3.63 -18.54 -0.29
CA VAL A 160 -4.69 -18.31 0.70
C VAL A 160 -4.18 -17.40 1.82
N SER A 161 -2.97 -17.64 2.32
CA SER A 161 -2.40 -16.82 3.40
C SER A 161 -2.12 -15.37 2.95
N HIS A 162 -1.65 -15.15 1.72
CA HIS A 162 -1.46 -13.81 1.16
C HIS A 162 -2.80 -13.11 0.93
N LEU A 163 -3.79 -13.83 0.41
CA LEU A 163 -5.13 -13.30 0.21
C LEU A 163 -5.76 -12.88 1.53
N LEU A 164 -5.71 -13.73 2.55
CA LEU A 164 -6.26 -13.46 3.89
C LEU A 164 -5.52 -12.31 4.59
N SER A 165 -4.19 -12.28 4.53
CA SER A 165 -3.40 -11.19 5.14
C SER A 165 -3.62 -9.85 4.45
N GLY A 166 -3.74 -9.84 3.12
CA GLY A 166 -4.08 -8.64 2.36
C GLY A 166 -5.49 -8.16 2.66
N PHE A 167 -6.45 -9.09 2.70
CA PHE A 167 -7.84 -8.80 3.07
C PHE A 167 -7.94 -8.21 4.48
N ALA A 168 -7.31 -8.86 5.46
CA ALA A 168 -7.29 -8.37 6.84
C ALA A 168 -6.66 -6.97 6.93
N GLY A 169 -5.53 -6.74 6.25
CA GLY A 169 -4.88 -5.43 6.19
C GLY A 169 -5.80 -4.35 5.61
N GLY A 170 -6.53 -4.64 4.53
CA GLY A 170 -7.48 -3.72 3.92
C GLY A 170 -8.70 -3.42 4.79
N VAL A 171 -9.25 -4.43 5.46
CA VAL A 171 -10.39 -4.25 6.38
C VAL A 171 -9.99 -3.43 7.60
N ILE A 172 -8.82 -3.70 8.18
CA ILE A 172 -8.29 -2.90 9.30
C ILE A 172 -8.08 -1.45 8.85
N ALA A 173 -7.53 -1.23 7.67
CA ALA A 173 -7.35 0.11 7.11
C ALA A 173 -8.68 0.85 6.94
N TYR A 174 -9.73 0.18 6.45
CA TYR A 174 -11.06 0.75 6.33
C TYR A 174 -11.58 1.25 7.68
N PHE A 175 -11.60 0.40 8.71
CA PHE A 175 -12.08 0.79 10.03
C PHE A 175 -11.22 1.88 10.66
N ALA A 176 -9.89 1.82 10.49
CA ALA A 176 -8.99 2.87 10.98
C ALA A 176 -9.33 4.23 10.34
N CYS A 177 -9.51 4.28 9.03
CA CYS A 177 -9.86 5.51 8.32
C CYS A 177 -11.27 6.01 8.69
N GLU A 178 -12.25 5.11 8.86
CA GLU A 178 -13.61 5.47 9.29
C GLU A 178 -13.60 6.11 10.68
N ARG A 179 -12.80 5.57 11.62
CA ARG A 179 -12.63 6.15 12.95
C ARG A 179 -11.99 7.53 12.92
N VAL A 180 -10.98 7.74 12.08
CA VAL A 180 -10.36 9.07 11.91
C VAL A 180 -11.35 10.07 11.33
N ALA A 181 -12.15 9.67 10.34
CA ALA A 181 -13.19 10.51 9.75
C ALA A 181 -14.26 10.91 10.79
N PHE A 182 -14.67 9.96 11.63
CA PHE A 182 -15.62 10.18 12.71
C PHE A 182 -15.10 11.20 13.75
N LEU A 183 -13.84 11.06 14.19
CA LEU A 183 -13.21 12.01 15.13
C LEU A 183 -13.14 13.43 14.55
N ARG A 184 -12.86 13.55 13.25
CA ARG A 184 -12.84 14.84 12.56
C ARG A 184 -14.21 15.51 12.58
N GLN A 185 -15.30 14.75 12.42
CA GLN A 185 -16.66 15.31 12.49
C GLN A 185 -17.03 15.82 13.89
N ILE A 186 -16.65 15.10 14.95
CA ILE A 186 -16.87 15.55 16.34
C ILE A 186 -16.13 16.87 16.59
N SER A 187 -14.86 16.94 16.19
CA SER A 187 -14.06 18.16 16.38
C SER A 187 -14.65 19.38 15.65
N GLN A 188 -15.26 19.19 14.48
CA GLN A 188 -15.92 20.27 13.74
C GLN A 188 -17.25 20.71 14.37
N LYS A 189 -17.97 19.80 15.05
CA LYS A 189 -19.21 20.15 15.79
C LYS A 189 -18.97 20.89 17.11
N CYS A 190 -17.77 20.79 17.67
CA CYS A 190 -17.38 21.47 18.92
C CYS A 190 -16.75 22.85 18.70
N LYS A 191 -16.64 23.32 17.45
CA LYS A 191 -16.26 24.69 17.10
C LYS A 191 -17.51 25.47 16.72
#